data_AF-A0A6I5WZP9-F1
#
_entry.id   AF-A0A6I5WZP9-F1
#
_cell.length_a   1.000
_cell.length_b   1.000
_cell.length_c   1.000
_cell.angle_alpha   90.00
_cell.angle_beta   90.00
_cell.angle_gamma   90.00
#
_symmetry.space_group_name_H-M   'P 1'
#
loop_
_entity.id
_entity.type
_entity.pdbx_description
1 polymer ?
#
loop_
_entity_poly.entity_id
_entity_poly.type
_entity_poly.pdbx_seq_one_letter_code
_entity_poly.pdbx_strand_id
1 'polypeptide(L)' 'MPYIVIDIEGKPLCNDAGAPIVLDTQEEAVRWIKPGEQVVPYLDRRRERTPQGR' A
#
# COMPACT_ATOMS: atom_id res chain seq x y z
N MET A 1 9.66 3.14 -3.36
CA MET A 1 8.59 2.28 -3.91
C MET A 1 7.58 2.12 -2.80
N PRO A 2 6.29 2.44 -3.01
CA PRO A 2 5.30 2.37 -1.94
C PRO A 2 4.96 0.91 -1.62
N TYR A 3 4.27 0.73 -0.50
CA TYR A 3 3.86 -0.55 0.05
C TYR A 3 2.37 -0.52 0.35
N ILE A 4 1.68 -1.65 0.20
CA ILE A 4 0.26 -1.77 0.52
C ILE A 4 0.07 -2.78 1.65
N VAL A 5 -0.84 -2.46 2.57
CA VAL A 5 -1.23 -3.39 3.64
C VAL A 5 -2.36 -4.28 3.14
N ILE A 6 -2.19 -5.60 3.29
CA ILE A 6 -3.17 -6.62 2.93
C ILE A 6 -3.49 -7.49 4.15
N ASP A 7 -4.68 -8.07 4.18
CA ASP A 7 -5.00 -9.15 5.11
C ASP A 7 -4.31 -10.47 4.70
N ILE A 8 -4.47 -11.50 5.53
CA ILE A 8 -3.94 -12.84 5.25
C ILE A 8 -4.55 -13.52 4.02
N GLU A 9 -5.74 -13.09 3.58
CA GLU A 9 -6.39 -13.55 2.35
C GLU A 9 -5.90 -12.80 1.10
N GLY A 10 -5.02 -11.80 1.27
CA GLY A 10 -4.47 -10.98 0.21
C GLY A 10 -5.33 -9.78 -0.19
N LYS A 11 -6.36 -9.44 0.59
CA LYS A 11 -7.24 -8.29 0.30
C LYS A 11 -6.64 -7.01 0.88
N PRO A 12 -6.66 -5.89 0.13
CA PRO A 12 -6.23 -4.60 0.66
C PRO A 12 -7.02 -4.19 1.90
N LEU A 13 -6.31 -3.79 2.95
CA LEU A 13 -6.94 -3.12 4.07
C LEU A 13 -7.19 -1.66 3.72
N CYS A 14 -8.35 -1.15 4.11
CA CYS A 14 -8.77 0.22 3.85
C CYS A 14 -8.72 1.07 5.13
N ASN A 15 -8.45 2.36 4.96
CA ASN A 15 -8.62 3.37 6.00
C ASN A 15 -10.10 3.72 6.21
N ASP A 16 -10.37 4.63 7.15
CA ASP A 16 -11.74 5.07 7.48
C ASP A 16 -12.48 5.74 6.31
N ALA A 17 -11.76 6.21 5.29
CA ALA A 17 -12.34 6.74 4.06
C ALA A 17 -12.63 5.66 3.00
N GLY A 18 -12.38 4.38 3.31
CA GLY A 18 -12.54 3.26 2.38
C GLY A 18 -11.43 3.14 1.33
N ALA A 19 -10.36 3.93 1.45
CA ALA A 19 -9.23 3.88 0.53
C ALA A 19 -8.16 2.89 1.03
N PRO A 20 -7.48 2.14 0.14
CA PRO A 20 -6.40 1.23 0.55
C PRO A 20 -5.30 1.94 1.34
N ILE A 21 -4.80 1.28 2.38
CA ILE A 21 -3.69 1.77 3.18
C ILE A 21 -2.40 1.55 2.39
N VAL A 22 -1.84 2.63 1.87
CA VAL A 22 -0.58 2.67 1.14
C VAL A 22 0.44 3.46 1.97
N LEU A 23 1.63 2.89 2.14
CA LEU A 23 2.72 3.42 2.95
C LEU A 23 3.91 3.73 2.04
N ASP A 24 4.59 4.86 2.27
CA ASP A 24 5.64 5.33 1.36
C ASP A 24 6.95 4.56 1.53
N THR A 25 7.22 4.07 2.75
CA THR A 25 8.46 3.40 3.11
C THR A 25 8.24 2.01 3.74
N GLN A 26 9.25 1.15 3.61
CA GLN A 26 9.24 -0.17 4.26
C GLN A 26 9.29 -0.05 5.79
N GLU A 27 9.92 0.99 6.31
CA GLU A 27 10.08 1.20 7.76
C GLU A 27 8.74 1.55 8.41
N GLU A 28 7.93 2.38 7.76
CA GLU A 28 6.54 2.65 8.17
C GLU A 28 5.67 1.40 8.06
N ALA A 29 5.85 0.63 6.98
CA ALA A 29 5.17 -0.64 6.78
C ALA A 29 5.40 -1.65 7.91
N VAL A 30 6.65 -1.89 8.28
CA VAL A 30 6.97 -2.85 9.35
C VAL A 30 6.42 -2.41 10.70
N ARG A 31 6.35 -1.10 10.96
CA ARG A 31 5.74 -0.56 12.20
C ARG A 31 4.22 -0.67 12.24
N TRP A 32 3.57 -0.75 11.08
CA TRP A 32 2.12 -0.79 10.96
C TRP A 32 1.54 -2.21 11.13
N ILE A 33 2.30 -3.25 10.75
CA ILE A 33 1.82 -4.64 10.69
C ILE A 33 1.32 -5.14 12.04
N LYS A 34 0.07 -5.60 12.07
CA LYS A 34 -0.51 -6.37 13.17
C LYS A 34 -0.53 -7.87 12.82
N PRO A 35 -0.70 -8.76 13.82
CA PRO A 35 -0.89 -10.19 13.56
C PRO A 35 -2.06 -10.43 12.59
N GLY A 36 -1.81 -11.17 11.50
CA GLY A 36 -2.81 -11.44 10.45
C GLY A 36 -2.79 -10.47 9.28
N GLU A 37 -1.93 -9.46 9.31
CA GLU A 37 -1.72 -8.50 8.23
C GLU A 37 -0.36 -8.73 7.57
N GLN A 38 -0.21 -8.33 6.31
CA GLN A 38 1.05 -8.39 5.58
C GLN A 38 1.25 -7.08 4.82
N VAL A 39 2.51 -6.75 4.57
CA VAL A 39 2.85 -5.62 3.71
C VAL A 39 3.65 -6.10 2.50
N VAL A 40 3.19 -5.71 1.32
CA VAL A 40 3.80 -6.09 0.06
C VAL A 40 4.15 -4.86 -0.77
N PRO A 41 5.20 -4.92 -1.62
CA PRO A 41 5.50 -3.82 -2.53
C PRO A 41 4.30 -3.50 -3.41
N TYR A 42 3.95 -2.21 -3.48
CA TYR A 42 2.82 -1.72 -4.25
C TYR A 42 3.31 -0.98 -5.48
N LEU A 43 2.91 -1.45 -6.66
CA LEU A 43 3.06 -0.71 -7.90
C LEU A 43 1.74 0.01 -8.19
N ASP A 44 1.70 1.30 -7.85
CA ASP A 44 0.59 2.14 -8.26
C ASP A 44 0.68 2.42 -9.77
N ARG A 45 0.09 1.54 -10.58
CA ARG A 45 -0.03 1.72 -12.03
C ARG A 45 -0.85 2.96 -12.43
N ARG A 46 -1.54 3.62 -11.49
CA ARG A 46 -2.22 4.90 -11.75
C ARG A 46 -1.26 6.07 -11.69
N ARG A 47 -0.20 6.02 -10.87
CA ARG A 47 0.87 7.04 -10.86
C ARG A 47 1.74 7.01 -12.11
N GLU A 48 1.89 5.85 -12.75
CA GLU A 48 2.55 5.73 -14.07
C GLU A 48 1.76 6.43 -15.20
N ARG A 49 0.47 6.73 -14.98
CA ARG A 49 -0.34 7.56 -15.89
C ARG A 49 -0.25 9.06 -15.59
N THR A 50 0.76 9.50 -14.86
CA THR A 50 1.19 10.90 -14.99
C THR A 50 2.10 10.92 -16.22
N PRO A 51 1.69 11.50 -17.36
CA PRO A 51 2.62 11.69 -18.45
C PRO A 51 3.72 12.62 -17.92
N GLN A 52 4.94 12.09 -17.75
CA GLN A 52 6.12 12.92 -17.81
C GLN A 52 6.21 13.44 -19.24
N GLY A 53 5.56 14.58 -19.50
CA GLY A 53 5.40 15.09 -20.85
C GLY A 53 4.94 16.55 -20.83
N ARG A 54 5.94 17.43 -20.69
CA ARG A 54 6.07 18.83 -21.12
C ARG A 54 4.82 19.71 -21.22
#